data_AF-A0A0D0BCW6-F1
#
_entry.id   AF-A0A0D0BCW6-F1
#
_cell.length_a   1.000
_cell.length_b   1.000
_cell.length_c   1.000
_cell.angle_alpha   90.00
_cell.angle_beta   90.00
_cell.angle_gamma   90.00
#
_symmetry.space_group_name_H-M   'P 1'
#
loop_
_entity.id
_entity.type
_entity.pdbx_description
1 polymer ?
#
loop_
_entity_poly.entity_id
_entity_poly.type
_entity_poly.pdbx_seq_one_letter_code
_entity_poly.pdbx_strand_id
1 'polypeptide(L)' 'MLQTFVTSFTHLKDRPHADRALPMLQRVATLVKPIMRKHGWVLPLLSEFFPDSPNLVGLSERRTR' A
#
# COMPACT_ATOMS: atom_id res chain seq x y z
N MET A 1 14.10 4.48 17.13
CA MET A 1 13.40 3.38 16.41
C MET A 1 12.85 3.94 15.11
N LEU A 2 13.06 3.27 13.97
CA LEU A 2 12.37 3.62 12.72
C LEU A 2 10.86 3.44 12.96
N GLN A 3 10.09 4.53 12.90
CA GLN A 3 8.63 4.42 13.01
C GLN A 3 8.08 3.76 11.73
N THR A 4 7.59 2.54 11.89
CA THR A 4 7.00 1.76 10.80
C THR A 4 5.51 2.07 10.73
N PHE A 5 5.11 2.86 9.73
CA PHE A 5 3.72 3.25 9.51
C PHE A 5 2.93 2.27 8.64
N VAL A 6 3.62 1.40 7.90
CA VAL A 6 3.03 0.33 7.08
C VAL A 6 3.61 -1.00 7.57
N THR A 7 2.75 -1.91 8.03
CA THR A 7 3.18 -3.14 8.71
C THR A 7 3.58 -4.23 7.71
N SER A 8 2.90 -4.31 6.57
CA SER A 8 3.18 -5.30 5.53
C SER A 8 2.84 -4.79 4.14
N PHE A 9 3.44 -5.42 3.13
CA PHE A 9 3.24 -5.11 1.72
C PHE A 9 2.89 -6.38 0.96
N THR A 10 2.00 -6.30 -0.03
CA THR A 10 1.73 -7.41 -0.96
C THR A 10 1.49 -6.88 -2.37
N HIS A 11 1.75 -7.70 -3.37
CA HIS A 11 1.58 -7.35 -4.78
C HIS A 11 1.08 -8.55 -5.59
N LEU A 12 0.59 -8.30 -6.80
CA LEU A 12 0.09 -9.34 -7.69
C LEU A 12 1.26 -10.01 -8.41
N LYS A 13 1.49 -11.29 -8.15
CA LYS A 13 2.66 -12.04 -8.67
C LYS A 13 2.48 -12.50 -10.13
N ASP A 14 1.23 -12.59 -10.56
CA ASP A 14 0.79 -13.07 -11.87
C ASP A 14 0.74 -11.94 -12.92
N ARG A 15 1.10 -10.71 -12.54
CA ARG A 15 1.09 -9.54 -13.43
C ARG A 15 2.47 -9.29 -14.06
N PRO A 16 2.51 -8.74 -15.29
CA PRO A 16 3.75 -8.30 -15.89
C PRO A 16 4.51 -7.33 -14.97
N HIS A 17 5.83 -7.50 -14.85
CA HIS A 17 6.71 -6.64 -14.04
C HIS A 17 6.41 -6.62 -12.53
N ALA A 18 5.87 -7.72 -11.98
CA ALA A 18 5.61 -7.89 -10.54
C ALA A 18 6.85 -7.59 -9.66
N ASP A 19 8.07 -7.81 -10.18
CA ASP A 19 9.33 -7.48 -9.52
C ASP A 19 9.46 -5.98 -9.15
N ARG A 20 8.78 -5.11 -9.89
CA ARG A 20 8.78 -3.65 -9.66
C ARG A 20 7.69 -3.19 -8.69
N ALA A 21 6.65 -3.99 -8.49
CA ALA A 21 5.49 -3.60 -7.71
C ALA A 21 5.85 -3.36 -6.23
N LEU A 22 6.61 -4.27 -5.61
CA LEU A 22 7.01 -4.12 -4.21
C LEU A 22 7.90 -2.87 -3.96
N PRO A 23 8.96 -2.60 -4.76
CA PRO A 23 9.70 -1.34 -4.68
C PRO A 23 8.83 -0.09 -4.84
N MET A 24 7.84 -0.12 -5.74
CA MET A 24 6.91 0.99 -5.92
C MET A 24 6.07 1.24 -4.67
N LEU A 25 5.49 0.19 -4.07
CA LEU A 25 4.69 0.32 -2.84
C LEU A 25 5.55 0.86 -1.67
N GLN A 26 6.80 0.43 -1.54
CA GLN A 26 7.73 0.93 -0.53
C GLN A 26 8.09 2.42 -0.74
N ARG A 27 8.25 2.83 -2.00
CA ARG A 27 8.48 4.24 -2.36
C ARG A 27 7.26 5.10 -2.00
N VAL A 28 6.05 4.66 -2.35
CA VAL A 28 4.80 5.34 -1.99
C VAL A 28 4.68 5.46 -0.47
N ALA A 29 4.90 4.37 0.27
CA ALA A 29 4.87 4.37 1.73
C ALA A 29 5.87 5.38 2.32
N THR A 30 7.04 5.56 1.71
CA THR A 30 8.03 6.56 2.15
C THR A 30 7.57 7.99 1.90
N LEU A 31 6.95 8.28 0.75
CA LEU A 31 6.46 9.60 0.41
C LEU A 31 5.33 10.06 1.34
N VAL A 32 4.47 9.15 1.78
CA VAL A 32 3.32 9.48 2.66
C VAL A 32 3.67 9.49 4.16
N LYS A 33 4.89 9.12 4.57
CA LYS A 33 5.31 9.16 5.99
C LYS A 33 4.95 10.46 6.72
N PRO A 34 5.13 11.67 6.13
CA PRO A 34 4.81 12.91 6.84
C PRO A 34 3.33 13.04 7.20
N ILE A 35 2.41 12.65 6.30
CA ILE A 35 0.97 12.71 6.58
C ILE A 35 0.54 11.61 7.56
N MET A 36 1.11 10.41 7.44
CA MET A 36 0.84 9.32 8.38
C MET A 36 1.26 9.69 9.80
N ARG A 37 2.45 10.28 9.96
CA ARG A 37 2.95 10.78 11.24
C ARG A 37 2.06 11.88 11.81
N LYS A 38 1.66 12.85 10.98
CA LYS A 38 0.82 13.98 11.40
C LYS A 38 -0.53 13.52 11.95
N HIS A 39 -1.12 12.49 11.36
CA HIS A 39 -2.46 12.01 11.71
C HIS A 39 -2.47 10.72 12.55
N GLY A 40 -1.30 10.21 12.96
CA GLY A 40 -1.20 8.95 13.71
C GLY A 40 -1.72 7.74 12.93
N TRP A 41 -1.68 7.77 11.60
CA TRP A 41 -2.17 6.66 10.77
C TRP A 41 -1.16 5.52 10.74
N VAL A 42 -1.66 4.30 10.91
CA VAL A 42 -0.90 3.06 10.73
C VAL A 42 -1.69 2.17 9.78
N LEU A 43 -1.06 1.76 8.68
CA LEU A 43 -1.64 0.81 7.74
C LEU A 43 -1.12 -0.60 8.06
N PRO A 44 -2.02 -1.57 8.30
CA PRO A 44 -1.61 -2.97 8.49
C PRO A 44 -1.08 -3.59 7.19
N LEU A 45 -1.64 -3.18 6.05
CA LEU A 45 -1.31 -3.70 4.73
C LEU A 45 -1.38 -2.58 3.69
N LEU A 46 -0.37 -2.49 2.83
CA LEU A 46 -0.43 -1.74 1.58
C LEU A 46 -0.26 -2.72 0.41
N SER A 47 -1.29 -2.84 -0.44
CA SER A 47 -1.36 -3.84 -1.49
C SER A 47 -1.53 -3.22 -2.88
N GLU A 48 -0.95 -3.86 -3.89
CA GLU A 48 -1.40 -3.69 -5.28
C GLU A 48 -2.79 -4.29 -5.46
N PHE A 49 -3.59 -3.71 -6.35
CA PHE A 49 -4.90 -4.22 -6.74
C PHE A 49 -5.17 -3.90 -8.21
N PHE A 50 -5.84 -4.82 -8.92
CA PHE A 50 -6.19 -4.68 -10.34
C PHE A 50 -7.65 -5.09 -10.55
N PRO A 51 -8.61 -4.15 -10.42
CA PRO A 51 -10.03 -4.44 -10.60
C PRO A 51 -10.40 -4.63 -12.07
N ASP A 52 -11.50 -5.35 -12.31
CA ASP A 52 -12.09 -5.49 -13.65
C ASP A 52 -12.68 -4.17 -14.16
N SER A 53 -13.12 -3.29 -13.25
CA SER A 53 -13.60 -1.95 -13.58
C SER A 53 -12.41 -1.00 -13.76
N PRO A 54 -12.17 -0.47 -14.97
CA PRO A 54 -11.02 0.40 -15.25
C PRO A 54 -11.10 1.76 -14.53
N ASN A 55 -12.29 2.14 -14.04
CA ASN A 55 -12.50 3.40 -13.32
C ASN A 55 -12.07 3.32 -11.85
N LEU A 56 -11.76 2.12 -11.32
CA LEU A 56 -11.39 1.93 -9.92
C LEU A 56 -9.88 1.95 -9.76
N VAL A 57 -9.34 3.09 -9.33
CA VAL A 57 -7.89 3.31 -9.18
C VAL A 57 -7.36 3.15 -7.75
N GLY A 58 -8.24 2.91 -6.77
CA GLY A 58 -7.85 2.69 -5.38
C GLY A 58 -9.03 2.31 -4.47
N LEU A 59 -8.74 1.55 -3.40
CA LEU A 59 -9.72 1.11 -2.41
C LEU A 59 -9.16 1.32 -1.00
N SER A 60 -9.96 1.92 -0.11
CA SER A 60 -9.67 1.96 1.33
C SER A 60 -10.63 1.03 2.06
N GLU A 61 -10.18 -0.16 2.42
CA GLU A 61 -11.00 -1.14 3.14
C GLU A 61 -10.63 -1.17 4.63
N ARG A 62 -11.64 -1.07 5.51
CA ARG A 62 -11.49 -1.47 6.91
C ARG A 62 -11.88 -2.94 7.02
N ARG A 63 -10.96 -3.82 7.41
CA ARG A 63 -11.34 -5.15 7.91
C ARG A 63 -12.05 -4.98 9.25
N THR A 64 -13.37 -5.02 9.24
CA THR A 64 -14.16 -5.35 10.43
C THR A 64 -13.99 -6.85 10.69
N ARG A 65 -13.70 -7.21 11.94
CA ARG A 65 -13.77 -8.61 12.38
C ARG A 65 -15.21 -9.07 12.44
#